data_AF-A0A977L4I5-F1
#
_entry.id   AF-A0A977L4I5-F1
#
_cell.length_a   1.000
_cell.length_b   1.000
_cell.length_c   1.000
_cell.angle_alpha   90.00
_cell.angle_beta   90.00
_cell.angle_gamma   90.00
#
_symmetry.space_group_name_H-M   'P 1'
#
loop_
_entity.id
_entity.type
_entity.pdbx_description
1 polymer ?
#
loop_
_entity_poly.entity_id
_entity_poly.type
_entity_poly.pdbx_seq_one_letter_code
_entity_poly.pdbx_strand_id
1 'polypeptide(L)'
;MLKVVLDTNAWVSAWLWGGVPSRILLLCKSRRLTIFASEVLLGEIKGVFSRPKFRKVLERLDGNVEQLMLATRQLVTICPNLMITCPQLRDPYDLIVWVHPT
;
A
#
# COMPACT_ATOMS: atom_id res chain seq x y z
N MET A 1 2.30 -10.15 16.85
CA MET A 1 2.62 -10.09 15.40
C MET A 1 2.57 -8.63 14.97
N LEU A 2 3.59 -8.14 14.27
CA LEU A 2 3.66 -6.73 13.90
C LEU A 2 2.65 -6.43 12.78
N LYS A 3 1.78 -5.45 12.99
CA LYS A 3 0.81 -4.96 12.00
C LYS A 3 1.30 -3.61 11.50
N VAL A 4 1.38 -3.43 10.18
CA VAL A 4 1.90 -2.20 9.59
C VAL A 4 0.98 -1.69 8.49
N VAL A 5 0.96 -0.37 8.32
CA VAL A 5 0.46 0.30 7.13
C VAL A 5 1.67 0.96 6.48
N LEU A 6 1.83 0.78 5.18
CA LEU A 6 2.91 1.41 4.44
C LEU A 6 2.37 2.64 3.72
N ASP A 7 3.11 3.75 3.84
CA ASP A 7 2.89 4.93 3.01
C ASP A 7 3.13 4.58 1.53
N THR A 8 2.49 5.33 0.63
CA THR A 8 2.61 5.21 -0.81
C THR A 8 4.08 5.31 -1.27
N ASN A 9 4.89 6.17 -0.66
CA ASN A 9 6.32 6.27 -0.99
C ASN A 9 7.11 5.02 -0.58
N ALA A 10 6.72 4.37 0.52
CA ALA A 10 7.34 3.12 0.96
C ALA A 10 7.01 1.98 -0.02
N TRP A 11 5.78 1.92 -0.54
CA TRP A 11 5.39 0.99 -1.61
C TRP A 11 6.20 1.20 -2.88
N VAL A 12 6.28 2.46 -3.34
CA VAL A 12 7.05 2.81 -4.55
C VAL A 12 8.51 2.40 -4.38
N SER A 13 9.10 2.69 -3.23
CA SER A 13 10.50 2.36 -2.98
C SER A 13 10.74 0.85 -2.88
N ALA A 14 9.84 0.13 -2.21
CA ALA A 14 9.94 -1.33 -2.05
C ALA A 14 9.88 -2.08 -3.38
N TRP A 15 9.06 -1.60 -4.31
CA TRP A 15 8.90 -2.22 -5.62
C TRP A 15 9.92 -1.78 -6.66
N LEU A 16 10.26 -0.49 -6.72
CA LEU A 16 11.02 0.05 -7.86
C LEU A 16 12.52 0.20 -7.59
N TRP A 17 12.92 0.43 -6.34
CA TRP A 17 14.30 0.82 -6.00
C TRP A 17 15.02 -0.22 -5.13
N GLY A 18 14.29 -1.19 -4.58
CA GLY A 18 14.86 -2.22 -3.72
C GLY A 18 15.33 -1.67 -2.37
N GLY A 19 16.37 -2.29 -1.81
CA GLY A 19 16.99 -1.84 -0.54
C GLY A 19 16.19 -2.18 0.72
N VAL A 20 16.28 -1.34 1.75
CA VAL A 20 15.59 -1.57 3.04
C VAL A 20 14.06 -1.70 2.88
N PRO A 21 13.38 -0.88 2.06
CA PRO A 21 11.94 -1.01 1.84
C PRO A 21 11.51 -2.38 1.27
N SER A 22 12.30 -3.00 0.38
CA SER A 22 11.95 -4.32 -0.17
C SER A 22 12.06 -5.45 0.86
N ARG A 23 12.86 -5.27 1.93
CA ARG A 23 12.89 -6.21 3.06
C ARG A 23 11.55 -6.32 3.77
N ILE A 24 10.73 -5.26 3.78
CA ILE A 24 9.38 -5.32 4.38
C ILE A 24 8.52 -6.35 3.65
N LEU A 25 8.61 -6.41 2.31
CA LEU A 25 7.87 -7.39 1.51
C LEU A 25 8.33 -8.83 1.82
N LEU A 26 9.64 -9.04 2.03
CA LEU A 26 10.19 -10.33 2.45
C LEU A 26 9.74 -10.73 3.86
N LEU A 27 9.70 -9.77 4.79
CA LEU A 27 9.19 -9.98 6.15
C LEU A 27 7.70 -10.34 6.14
N CYS A 28 6.91 -9.72 5.25
CA CYS A 28 5.51 -10.07 5.05
C CYS A 28 5.37 -11.50 4.50
N LYS A 29 6.13 -11.85 3.44
CA LYS A 29 6.12 -13.20 2.85
C LYS A 29 6.54 -14.29 3.85
N SER A 30 7.50 -13.98 4.73
CA SER A 30 7.96 -14.86 5.81
C SER A 30 7.06 -14.82 7.06
N ARG A 31 5.88 -14.19 6.97
CA ARG A 31 4.88 -14.09 8.05
C ARG A 31 5.40 -13.46 9.35
N ARG A 32 6.44 -12.62 9.26
CA ARG A 32 6.98 -11.87 10.40
C ARG A 32 6.22 -10.58 10.69
N LEU A 33 5.48 -10.08 9.70
CA LEU A 33 4.56 -8.95 9.81
C LEU A 33 3.35 -9.15 8.91
N THR A 34 2.31 -8.37 9.14
CA THR A 34 1.13 -8.28 8.26
C THR A 34 0.97 -6.83 7.81
N ILE A 35 0.89 -6.62 6.51
CA ILE A 35 0.65 -5.31 5.91
C ILE A 35 -0.86 -5.13 5.74
N PHE A 36 -1.39 -3.99 6.16
CA PHE A 36 -2.78 -3.61 5.98
C PHE A 36 -2.89 -2.47 4.97
N ALA A 37 -3.97 -2.48 4.19
CA ALA A 37 -4.29 -1.43 3.23
C ALA A 37 -5.81 -1.33 3.05
N SER A 38 -6.30 -0.15 2.68
CA SER A 38 -7.65 0.02 2.14
C SER A 38 -7.65 0.04 0.62
N GLU A 39 -8.84 -0.12 0.02
CA GLU A 39 -9.00 0.05 -1.43
C GLU A 39 -8.64 1.46 -1.91
N VAL A 40 -8.84 2.47 -1.06
CA VAL A 40 -8.46 3.87 -1.36
C VAL A 40 -6.94 3.97 -1.47
N LEU A 41 -6.19 3.44 -0.50
CA LEU A 41 -4.73 3.43 -0.56
C LEU A 41 -4.23 2.65 -1.80
N LEU A 42 -4.83 1.50 -2.12
CA LEU A 42 -4.45 0.74 -3.32
C LEU A 42 -4.72 1.54 -4.61
N GLY A 43 -5.81 2.31 -4.66
CA GLY A 43 -6.11 3.23 -5.75
C GLY A 43 -5.06 4.33 -5.90
N GLU A 44 -4.64 4.94 -4.79
CA GLU A 44 -3.57 5.94 -4.77
C GLU A 44 -2.25 5.38 -5.27
N ILE A 45 -1.86 4.20 -4.78
CA ILE A 45 -0.64 3.50 -5.20
C ILE A 45 -0.69 3.21 -6.71
N LYS A 46 -1.82 2.69 -7.23
CA LYS A 46 -2.01 2.47 -8.67
C LYS A 46 -1.86 3.77 -9.46
N GLY A 47 -2.46 4.86 -8.98
CA GLY A 47 -2.34 6.19 -9.58
C GLY A 47 -0.90 6.69 -9.61
N VAL A 48 -0.12 6.45 -8.55
CA VAL A 48 1.30 6.79 -8.51
C VAL A 48 2.11 5.97 -9.50
N PHE A 49 1.94 4.64 -9.54
CA PHE A 49 2.65 3.78 -10.51
C PHE A 49 2.31 4.09 -11.97
N SER A 50 1.12 4.63 -12.23
CA SER A 50 0.68 5.01 -13.58
C SER A 50 1.32 6.30 -14.09
N ARG A 51 2.08 7.04 -13.26
CA ARG A 51 2.71 8.30 -13.68
C ARG A 51 3.81 8.04 -14.73
N PRO A 52 3.94 8.89 -15.78
CA PRO A 52 4.88 8.67 -16.88
C PRO A 52 6.34 8.44 -16.46
N LYS A 53 6.78 9.09 -15.37
CA LYS A 53 8.14 8.96 -14.83
C LYS A 53 8.52 7.54 -14.38
N PHE A 54 7.54 6.69 -14.06
CA PHE A 54 7.79 5.31 -13.62
C PHE A 54 7.68 4.28 -14.74
N ARG A 55 7.14 4.64 -15.91
CA ARG A 55 6.95 3.72 -17.04
C ARG A 55 8.26 3.02 -17.43
N LYS A 56 9.31 3.80 -17.67
CA LYS A 56 10.64 3.28 -18.03
C LYS A 56 11.25 2.37 -16.97
N VAL A 57 10.92 2.59 -15.69
CA VAL A 57 11.44 1.79 -14.58
C VAL A 57 10.73 0.45 -14.54
N LEU A 58 9.40 0.46 -14.68
CA LEU A 58 8.58 -0.76 -14.73
C LEU A 58 8.95 -1.64 -15.93
N GLU A 59 9.12 -1.03 -17.12
CA GLU A 59 9.55 -1.75 -18.33
C GLU A 59 10.91 -2.43 -18.14
N ARG A 60 11.87 -1.78 -17.46
CA ARG A 60 13.18 -2.38 -17.14
C ARG A 60 13.10 -3.55 -16.17
N LEU A 61 12.05 -3.60 -15.35
CA LEU A 61 11.77 -4.68 -14.41
C LEU A 61 10.90 -5.78 -15.04
N ASP A 62 10.68 -5.74 -16.35
CA ASP A 62 9.80 -6.64 -17.11
C ASP A 62 8.38 -6.72 -16.52
N GLY A 63 7.90 -5.60 -16.00
CA GLY A 63 6.64 -5.49 -15.28
C GLY A 63 5.75 -4.36 -15.81
N ASN A 64 4.47 -4.44 -15.46
CA ASN A 64 3.51 -3.35 -15.66
C ASN A 64 2.73 -3.04 -14.37
N VAL A 65 1.97 -1.95 -14.39
CA VAL A 65 1.19 -1.48 -13.24
C VAL A 65 0.22 -2.55 -12.74
N GLU A 66 -0.48 -3.26 -13.62
CA GLU A 66 -1.46 -4.28 -13.21
C GLU A 66 -0.81 -5.47 -12.51
N GLN A 67 0.31 -5.97 -13.04
CA GLN A 67 1.08 -7.03 -12.40
C GLN A 67 1.59 -6.59 -11.01
N LEU A 68 2.05 -5.35 -10.90
CA LEU A 68 2.53 -4.79 -9.64
C LEU A 68 1.40 -4.65 -8.62
N MET A 69 0.23 -4.19 -9.06
CA MET A 69 -0.95 -4.07 -8.20
C MET A 69 -1.49 -5.43 -7.77
N LEU A 70 -1.45 -6.44 -8.65
CA LEU A 70 -1.81 -7.81 -8.29
C LEU A 70 -0.89 -8.34 -7.18
N ALA A 71 0.42 -8.18 -7.35
CA ALA A 71 1.40 -8.61 -6.35
C ALA A 71 1.26 -7.82 -5.03
N THR A 72 0.99 -6.52 -5.11
CA THR A 72 0.72 -5.66 -3.94
C THR A 72 -0.51 -6.16 -3.18
N ARG A 73 -1.61 -6.45 -3.89
CA ARG A 73 -2.86 -6.94 -3.29
C ARG A 73 -2.71 -8.29 -2.60
N GLN A 74 -1.84 -9.17 -3.10
CA GLN A 74 -1.53 -10.46 -2.47
C GLN A 74 -0.73 -10.34 -1.16
N LEU A 75 -0.04 -9.21 -0.94
CA LEU A 75 0.77 -8.98 0.26
C LEU A 75 0.01 -8.27 1.38
N VAL A 76 -1.17 -7.73 1.11
CA VAL A 76 -1.92 -6.92 2.08
C VAL A 76 -3.17 -7.66 2.57
N THR A 77 -3.52 -7.40 3.82
CA THR A 77 -4.87 -7.66 4.34
C THR A 77 -5.70 -6.41 4.14
N ILE A 78 -6.81 -6.54 3.38
CA ILE A 78 -7.70 -5.41 3.10
C ILE A 78 -8.51 -5.06 4.34
N CYS A 79 -8.49 -3.78 4.71
CA CYS A 79 -9.38 -3.23 5.72
C CYS A 79 -10.47 -2.38 5.06
N PRO A 80 -11.75 -2.59 5.41
CA PRO A 80 -12.81 -1.67 5.02
C PRO A 80 -12.59 -0.30 5.65
N ASN A 81 -12.94 0.74 4.89
CA ASN A 81 -13.06 2.09 5.41
C ASN A 81 -14.33 2.21 6.23
N LEU A 82 -14.21 2.77 7.43
CA LEU A 82 -15.34 3.17 8.26
C LEU A 82 -15.34 4.70 8.35
N MET A 83 -16.47 5.30 8.03
CA MET A 83 -16.71 6.71 8.32
C MET A 83 -17.09 6.83 9.80
N ILE A 84 -16.32 7.60 10.55
CA ILE A 84 -16.64 7.93 11.94
C ILE A 84 -17.27 9.32 12.02
N THR A 85 -18.19 9.50 12.96
CA THR A 85 -18.69 10.83 13.32
C THR A 85 -17.85 11.37 14.48
N CYS A 86 -16.97 12.33 14.21
CA CYS A 86 -16.16 12.99 15.23
C CYS A 86 -16.31 14.52 15.10
N PRO A 87 -17.25 15.15 15.82
CA PRO A 87 -17.54 16.58 15.71
C PRO A 87 -16.36 17.51 16.03
N GLN A 88 -15.38 17.01 16.79
CA GLN A 88 -14.19 17.74 17.22
C GLN A 88 -13.07 17.73 16.17
N LEU A 89 -13.18 16.88 15.15
CA LEU A 89 -12.21 16.79 14.06
C LEU A 89 -12.35 17.99 13.13
N ARG A 90 -11.22 18.63 12.83
CA ARG A 90 -11.18 19.83 11.98
C ARG A 90 -10.98 19.50 10.50
N ASP A 91 -10.40 18.35 10.21
CA ASP A 91 -10.17 17.86 8.85
C ASP A 91 -11.19 16.75 8.50
N PRO A 92 -12.05 16.94 7.49
CA PRO A 92 -12.99 15.91 7.07
C PRO A 92 -12.30 14.65 6.50
N TYR A 93 -11.03 14.70 6.07
CA TYR A 93 -10.28 13.51 5.64
C TYR A 93 -9.91 12.59 6.81
N ASP A 94 -9.79 13.12 8.03
CA ASP A 94 -9.50 12.33 9.23
C ASP A 94 -10.71 11.50 9.72
N LEU A 95 -11.90 11.69 9.11
CA LEU A 95 -13.12 10.93 9.45
C LEU A 95 -13.10 9.50 8.89
N ILE A 96 -12.11 9.13 8.08
CA ILE A 96 -11.96 7.79 7.49
C ILE A 96 -10.98 6.98 8.34
N VAL A 97 -11.47 5.91 8.98
CA VAL A 97 -10.63 4.98 9.75
C VAL A 97 -10.66 3.58 9.14
N TRP A 98 -9.58 2.82 9.29
CA TRP A 98 -9.50 1.43 8.82
C TRP A 98 -9.82 0.47 9.96
N VAL A 99 -10.77 -0.42 9.72
CA VAL A 99 -11.19 -1.40 10.72
C VAL A 99 -10.61 -2.75 10.38
N HIS A 100 -9.91 -3.35 11.34
CA HIS A 100 -9.43 -4.72 11.24
C HIS A 100 -10.54 -5.68 11.68
N PRO A 101 -11.01 -6.62 10.84
CA PRO A 101 -11.96 -7.64 11.29
C PRO A 101 -11.27 -8.57 12.31
N THR A 102 -11.84 -8.66 13.52
CA THR A 102 -11.36 -9.52 14.61
C THR A 102 -11.60 -10.99 14.34
#